data_AF-A0A954W3F7-F1
#
_entry.id   AF-A0A954W3F7-F1
#
_cell.length_a   1.000
_cell.length_b   1.000
_cell.length_c   1.000
_cell.angle_alpha   90.00
_cell.angle_beta   90.00
_cell.angle_gamma   90.00
#
_symmetry.space_group_name_H-M   'P 1'
#
loop_
_entity.id
_entity.type
_entity.pdbx_description
1 polymer ?
#
loop_
_entity_poly.entity_id
_entity_poly.type
_entity_poly.pdbx_seq_one_letter_code
_entity_poly.pdbx_strand_id
1 'polypeptide(L)'
;SGIADDKAIYAYVPEIIRYYMSEDAILSNVPTYVCSKPEDCDYVLSHLDELVVKPTNESGGYGILMGPMASQAERDECAAAIRDNPRNYIAQPMLQLSTVPTMVQGELCPRHVDLRPFVLCGKDIFVMPGGLTRVALREGSMVVNSSQGGGSKDTWVLRYDEKDSAQEDLTAVSGTV
;
A
#
# COMPACT_ATOMS: atom_id res chain seq x y z
N SER A 1 -1.15 -19.23 -7.09
CA SER A 1 -1.29 -17.84 -6.63
C SER A 1 -2.32 -17.66 -5.52
N GLY A 2 -3.38 -18.47 -5.39
CA GLY A 2 -4.47 -18.18 -4.43
C GLY A 2 -4.14 -18.13 -2.92
N ILE A 3 -3.27 -19.01 -2.40
CA ILE A 3 -3.00 -19.07 -0.95
C ILE A 3 -1.93 -18.06 -0.53
N ALA A 4 -0.89 -17.85 -1.35
CA ALA A 4 0.22 -16.95 -1.03
C ALA A 4 -0.17 -15.46 -1.10
N ASP A 5 -1.17 -15.12 -1.92
CA ASP A 5 -1.68 -13.76 -2.08
C ASP A 5 -2.88 -13.45 -1.16
N ASP A 6 -3.20 -14.35 -0.22
CA ASP A 6 -4.29 -14.14 0.73
C ASP A 6 -3.95 -12.99 1.70
N LYS A 7 -4.93 -12.13 1.99
CA LYS A 7 -4.73 -10.94 2.82
C LYS A 7 -4.28 -11.28 4.24
N ALA A 8 -4.65 -12.44 4.77
CA ALA A 8 -4.18 -12.89 6.07
C ALA A 8 -2.74 -13.42 5.99
N ILE A 9 -2.35 -14.07 4.88
CA ILE A 9 -0.96 -14.51 4.65
C ILE A 9 -0.03 -13.31 4.43
N TYR A 10 -0.51 -12.24 3.80
CA TYR A 10 0.25 -10.99 3.63
C TYR A 10 0.82 -10.46 4.95
N ALA A 11 0.07 -10.58 6.05
CA ALA A 11 0.52 -10.14 7.38
C ALA A 11 1.78 -10.89 7.87
N TYR A 12 2.05 -12.09 7.35
CA TYR A 12 3.15 -12.96 7.76
C TYR A 12 4.34 -12.97 6.79
N VAL A 13 4.30 -12.19 5.70
CA VAL A 13 5.40 -12.14 4.71
C VAL A 13 6.75 -11.81 5.35
N PRO A 14 6.87 -10.84 6.28
CA PRO A 14 8.14 -10.58 6.96
C PRO A 14 8.68 -11.80 7.73
N GLU A 15 7.82 -12.54 8.44
CA GLU A 15 8.17 -13.78 9.13
C GLU A 15 8.59 -14.88 8.16
N ILE A 16 7.90 -14.99 7.01
CA ILE A 16 8.24 -15.93 5.95
C ILE A 16 9.64 -15.63 5.40
N ILE A 17 9.96 -14.36 5.11
CA ILE A 17 11.29 -13.94 4.65
C ILE A 17 12.36 -14.34 5.68
N ARG A 18 12.14 -14.00 6.95
CA ARG A 18 13.07 -14.37 8.04
C ARG A 18 13.26 -15.89 8.15
N TYR A 19 12.18 -16.65 8.07
CA TYR A 19 12.23 -18.10 8.21
C TYR A 19 12.99 -18.78 7.06
N TYR A 20 12.73 -18.39 5.81
CA TYR A 20 13.33 -19.05 4.64
C TYR A 20 14.68 -18.47 4.21
N MET A 21 14.92 -17.18 4.44
CA MET A 21 16.12 -16.48 3.96
C MET A 21 17.07 -16.08 5.09
N SER A 22 16.64 -16.15 6.36
CA SER A 22 17.41 -15.64 7.50
C SER A 22 17.79 -14.16 7.36
N GLU A 23 16.96 -13.40 6.66
CA GLU A 23 17.13 -11.98 6.36
C GLU A 23 15.91 -11.19 6.85
N ASP A 24 16.10 -9.90 7.10
CA ASP A 24 14.99 -8.96 7.33
C ASP A 24 14.42 -8.45 6.00
N ALA A 25 13.11 -8.19 6.00
CA ALA A 25 12.44 -7.64 4.82
C ALA A 25 12.98 -6.24 4.49
N ILE A 26 13.52 -6.07 3.28
CA ILE A 26 14.01 -4.77 2.78
C ILE A 26 12.86 -3.78 2.62
N LEU A 27 11.70 -4.26 2.15
CA LEU A 27 10.48 -3.49 2.02
C LEU A 27 9.53 -3.85 3.15
N SER A 28 9.19 -2.87 3.97
CA SER A 28 8.24 -3.05 5.07
C SER A 28 6.83 -3.29 4.55
N ASN A 29 6.15 -4.27 5.12
CA ASN A 29 4.71 -4.41 4.94
C ASN A 29 3.96 -3.32 5.69
N VAL A 30 2.76 -3.04 5.21
CA VAL A 30 1.80 -2.24 5.98
C VAL A 30 1.45 -3.01 7.24
N PRO A 31 1.52 -2.40 8.45
CA PRO A 31 1.05 -3.03 9.67
C PRO A 31 -0.36 -3.56 9.48
N THR A 32 -0.54 -4.87 9.67
CA THR A 32 -1.81 -5.55 9.38
C THR A 32 -2.24 -6.32 10.61
N TYR A 33 -3.35 -5.87 11.21
CA TYR A 33 -4.01 -6.55 12.31
C TYR A 33 -4.90 -7.65 11.75
N VAL A 34 -4.74 -8.87 12.26
CA VAL A 34 -5.52 -10.02 11.81
C VAL A 34 -6.57 -10.32 12.87
N CYS A 35 -7.84 -10.00 12.60
CA CYS A 35 -8.90 -10.11 13.62
C CYS A 35 -9.14 -11.55 14.10
N SER A 36 -8.60 -12.57 13.42
CA SER A 36 -8.58 -13.95 13.94
C SER A 36 -7.72 -14.14 15.21
N LYS A 37 -6.79 -13.23 15.49
CA LYS A 37 -6.04 -13.16 16.75
C LYS A 37 -6.83 -12.30 17.75
N PRO A 38 -7.09 -12.79 18.98
CA PRO A 38 -7.87 -12.04 19.96
C PRO A 38 -7.33 -10.63 20.26
N GLU A 39 -6.02 -10.49 20.47
CA GLU A 39 -5.38 -9.20 20.78
C GLU A 39 -5.53 -8.18 19.63
N ASP A 40 -5.31 -8.62 18.39
CA ASP A 40 -5.51 -7.79 17.20
C ASP A 40 -7.00 -7.42 17.05
N CYS A 41 -7.91 -8.35 17.28
CA CYS A 41 -9.35 -8.11 17.19
C CYS A 41 -9.81 -7.04 18.19
N ASP A 42 -9.38 -7.16 19.45
CA ASP A 42 -9.69 -6.21 20.50
C ASP A 42 -9.14 -4.82 20.15
N TYR A 43 -7.89 -4.74 19.68
CA TYR A 43 -7.30 -3.49 19.20
C TYR A 43 -8.12 -2.87 18.08
N VAL A 44 -8.48 -3.65 17.07
CA VAL A 44 -9.26 -3.19 15.91
C VAL A 44 -10.61 -2.64 16.35
N LEU A 45 -11.34 -3.38 17.18
CA LEU A 45 -12.66 -2.98 17.67
C LEU A 45 -12.61 -1.69 18.51
N SER A 46 -11.50 -1.44 19.21
CA SER A 46 -11.28 -0.21 20.00
C SER A 46 -10.84 0.99 19.17
N HIS A 47 -10.33 0.82 17.95
CA HIS A 47 -9.74 1.89 17.13
C HIS A 47 -10.32 1.91 15.69
N LEU A 48 -11.59 1.51 15.53
CA LEU A 48 -12.25 1.47 14.21
C LEU A 48 -12.30 2.83 13.52
N ASP A 49 -12.19 3.93 14.25
CA ASP A 49 -12.16 5.28 13.73
C ASP A 49 -10.80 5.70 13.16
N GLU A 50 -9.74 4.93 13.41
CA GLU A 50 -8.38 5.20 12.91
C GLU A 50 -7.95 4.22 11.79
N LEU A 51 -8.68 3.12 11.64
CA LEU A 51 -8.29 1.98 10.82
C LEU A 51 -9.13 1.85 9.54
N VAL A 52 -8.56 1.19 8.55
CA VAL A 52 -9.26 0.70 7.36
C VAL A 52 -9.47 -0.80 7.52
N VAL A 53 -10.73 -1.22 7.64
CA VAL A 53 -11.10 -2.64 7.77
C VAL A 53 -11.42 -3.21 6.40
N LYS A 54 -10.87 -4.39 6.10
CA LYS A 54 -11.07 -5.08 4.82
C LYS A 54 -11.47 -6.53 5.05
N PRO A 55 -12.49 -7.04 4.34
CA PRO A 55 -12.79 -8.47 4.35
C PRO A 55 -11.65 -9.25 3.68
N THR A 56 -11.30 -10.43 4.19
CA THR A 56 -10.22 -11.29 3.65
C THR A 56 -10.64 -11.88 2.31
N ASN A 57 -11.85 -12.45 2.24
CA ASN A 57 -12.31 -13.27 1.11
C ASN A 57 -12.92 -12.48 -0.07
N GLU A 58 -13.18 -11.17 0.07
CA GLU A 58 -13.80 -10.40 -1.01
C GLU A 58 -12.77 -9.78 -1.96
N SER A 59 -13.08 -9.90 -3.26
CA SER A 59 -12.30 -9.35 -4.37
C SER A 59 -12.85 -7.97 -4.77
N GLY A 60 -11.98 -7.00 -5.05
CA GLY A 60 -12.40 -5.75 -5.71
C GLY A 60 -12.77 -4.57 -4.80
N GLY A 61 -12.50 -4.64 -3.49
CA GLY A 61 -12.66 -3.50 -2.58
C GLY A 61 -14.08 -3.22 -2.09
N TYR A 62 -15.01 -4.13 -2.35
CA TYR A 62 -16.30 -4.17 -1.66
C TYR A 62 -16.11 -4.54 -0.18
N GLY A 63 -17.00 -4.03 0.68
CA GLY A 63 -16.97 -4.29 2.12
C GLY A 63 -15.86 -3.58 2.91
N ILE A 64 -15.13 -2.63 2.31
CA ILE A 64 -14.09 -1.86 3.01
C ILE A 64 -14.72 -0.76 3.85
N LEU A 65 -14.45 -0.75 5.15
CA LEU A 65 -14.73 0.37 6.04
C LEU A 65 -13.53 1.32 6.04
N MET A 66 -13.75 2.59 5.68
CA MET A 66 -12.77 3.66 5.85
C MET A 66 -13.02 4.36 7.19
N GLY A 67 -12.51 3.78 8.29
CA GLY A 67 -12.77 4.21 9.66
C GLY A 67 -12.81 5.72 9.89
N PRO A 68 -11.74 6.46 9.55
CA PRO A 68 -11.67 7.91 9.76
C PRO A 68 -12.75 8.73 9.02
N MET A 69 -13.30 8.20 7.93
CA MET A 69 -14.33 8.85 7.11
C MET A 69 -15.74 8.27 7.33
N ALA A 70 -15.85 7.16 8.06
CA ALA A 70 -17.11 6.48 8.33
C ALA A 70 -17.88 7.14 9.47
N SER A 71 -19.21 7.11 9.36
CA SER A 71 -20.12 7.48 10.44
C SER A 71 -20.05 6.47 11.59
N GLN A 72 -20.54 6.88 12.77
CA GLN A 72 -20.60 5.98 13.91
C GLN A 72 -21.45 4.72 13.62
N ALA A 73 -22.55 4.87 12.89
CA ALA A 73 -23.42 3.75 12.54
C ALA A 73 -22.72 2.70 11.65
N GLU A 74 -21.94 3.15 10.65
CA GLU A 74 -21.15 2.25 9.79
C GLU A 74 -20.04 1.55 10.58
N ARG A 75 -19.42 2.23 11.56
CA ARG A 75 -18.43 1.62 12.45
C ARG A 75 -19.07 0.57 13.35
N ASP A 76 -20.25 0.84 13.91
CA ASP A 76 -20.97 -0.10 14.77
C ASP A 76 -21.40 -1.35 14.01
N GLU A 77 -21.88 -1.19 12.77
CA GLU A 77 -22.21 -2.30 11.87
C GLU A 77 -20.98 -3.16 11.56
N CYS A 78 -19.86 -2.52 11.22
CA CYS A 78 -18.60 -3.22 10.99
C CYS A 78 -18.11 -3.94 12.25
N ALA A 79 -18.22 -3.33 13.43
CA ALA A 79 -17.86 -3.95 14.70
C ALA A 79 -18.70 -5.20 14.99
N ALA A 80 -20.01 -5.16 14.70
CA ALA A 80 -20.88 -6.32 14.84
C ALA A 80 -20.45 -7.45 13.88
N ALA A 81 -20.16 -7.12 12.62
CA ALA A 81 -19.71 -8.08 11.63
C ALA A 81 -18.36 -8.73 11.98
N ILE A 82 -17.40 -7.94 12.50
CA ILE A 82 -16.11 -8.46 12.97
C ILE A 82 -16.31 -9.42 14.14
N ARG A 83 -17.20 -9.11 15.10
CA ARG A 83 -17.46 -9.99 16.25
C ARG A 83 -18.12 -11.31 15.83
N ASP A 84 -18.98 -11.28 14.83
CA ASP A 84 -19.65 -12.48 14.30
C ASP A 84 -18.67 -13.41 13.58
N ASN A 85 -17.80 -12.87 12.74
CA ASN A 85 -16.82 -13.67 12.00
C ASN A 85 -15.44 -12.99 11.91
N PRO A 86 -14.66 -12.98 13.01
CA PRO A 86 -13.40 -12.25 13.09
C PRO A 86 -12.36 -12.76 12.09
N ARG A 87 -12.42 -14.04 11.70
CA ARG A 87 -11.49 -14.62 10.73
C ARG A 87 -11.62 -14.03 9.33
N ASN A 88 -12.76 -13.41 9.02
CA ASN A 88 -13.02 -12.84 7.71
C ASN A 88 -12.54 -11.39 7.57
N TYR A 89 -11.85 -10.83 8.58
CA TYR A 89 -11.45 -9.42 8.57
C TYR A 89 -9.98 -9.23 8.92
N ILE A 90 -9.38 -8.26 8.25
CA ILE A 90 -8.11 -7.64 8.64
C ILE A 90 -8.31 -6.13 8.74
N ALA A 91 -7.44 -5.47 9.49
CA ALA A 91 -7.40 -4.01 9.54
C ALA A 91 -5.99 -3.49 9.35
N GLN A 92 -5.89 -2.30 8.75
CA GLN A 92 -4.63 -1.61 8.51
C GLN A 92 -4.79 -0.14 8.88
N PRO A 93 -3.73 0.56 9.31
CA PRO A 93 -3.79 2.01 9.48
C PRO A 93 -4.14 2.68 8.14
N MET A 94 -4.86 3.80 8.21
CA MET A 94 -5.12 4.60 7.00
C MET A 94 -3.80 5.19 6.49
N LEU A 95 -3.30 4.66 5.38
CA LEU A 95 -2.09 5.17 4.75
C LEU A 95 -2.40 6.43 3.95
N GLN A 96 -1.56 7.44 4.09
CA GLN A 96 -1.50 8.55 3.15
C GLN A 96 -0.61 8.15 1.98
N LEU A 97 -1.22 8.01 0.80
CA LEU A 97 -0.49 7.69 -0.42
C LEU A 97 0.28 8.93 -0.87
N SER A 98 1.48 8.71 -1.42
CA SER A 98 2.21 9.78 -2.11
C SER A 98 1.36 10.37 -3.25
N THR A 99 1.64 11.62 -3.60
CA THR A 99 0.98 12.28 -4.73
C THR A 99 1.96 12.58 -5.85
N VAL A 100 1.44 12.61 -7.08
CA VAL A 100 2.20 13.01 -8.27
C VAL A 100 1.47 14.15 -8.99
N PRO A 101 2.20 15.10 -9.61
CA PRO A 101 1.58 16.15 -10.41
C PRO A 101 0.75 15.57 -11.55
N THR A 102 -0.51 15.97 -11.63
CA THR A 102 -1.45 15.49 -12.64
C THR A 102 -2.20 16.67 -13.23
N MET A 103 -2.18 16.76 -14.56
CA MET A 103 -2.89 17.81 -15.30
C MET A 103 -4.39 17.55 -15.22
N VAL A 104 -5.14 18.45 -14.60
CA VAL A 104 -6.60 18.40 -14.48
C VAL A 104 -7.14 19.74 -14.94
N GLN A 105 -7.96 19.75 -15.99
CA GLN A 105 -8.57 20.98 -16.53
C GLN A 105 -7.58 22.12 -16.84
N GLY A 106 -6.32 21.78 -17.20
CA GLY A 106 -5.29 22.77 -17.54
C GLY A 106 -4.44 23.23 -16.35
N GLU A 107 -4.70 22.74 -15.15
CA GLU A 107 -3.91 23.03 -13.96
C GLU A 107 -3.16 21.79 -13.45
N LEU A 108 -1.98 21.98 -12.88
CA LEU A 108 -1.23 20.91 -12.23
C LEU A 108 -1.72 20.75 -10.79
N CYS A 109 -2.36 19.61 -10.51
CA CYS A 109 -2.85 19.29 -9.18
C CYS A 109 -2.16 18.02 -8.63
N PRO A 110 -1.96 17.92 -7.30
CA PRO A 110 -1.50 16.67 -6.70
C PRO A 110 -2.60 15.62 -6.77
N ARG A 111 -2.26 14.39 -7.15
CA ARG A 111 -3.16 13.23 -7.14
C ARG A 111 -2.46 12.01 -6.58
N HIS A 112 -3.17 11.22 -5.77
CA HIS A 112 -2.61 10.02 -5.15
C HIS A 112 -2.24 8.99 -6.20
N VAL A 113 -1.10 8.32 -5.96
CA VAL A 113 -0.49 7.37 -6.89
C VAL A 113 -0.24 6.03 -6.21
N ASP A 114 -0.31 4.95 -6.98
CA ASP A 114 0.31 3.68 -6.61
C ASP A 114 1.14 3.12 -7.77
N LEU A 115 2.15 2.31 -7.42
CA LEU A 115 3.06 1.69 -8.37
C LEU A 115 2.99 0.16 -8.20
N ARG A 116 2.79 -0.53 -9.31
CA ARG A 116 2.83 -1.99 -9.38
C ARG A 116 4.00 -2.43 -10.25
N PRO A 117 5.17 -2.74 -9.65
CA PRO A 117 6.28 -3.35 -10.38
C PRO A 117 5.98 -4.83 -10.67
N PHE A 118 6.76 -5.42 -11.57
CA PHE A 118 6.67 -6.84 -11.93
C PHE A 118 8.00 -7.54 -11.73
N VAL A 119 7.98 -8.61 -10.95
CA VAL A 119 9.12 -9.52 -10.74
C VAL A 119 8.88 -10.78 -11.55
N LEU A 120 9.85 -11.16 -12.39
CA LEU A 120 9.85 -12.36 -13.21
C LEU A 120 10.74 -13.41 -12.54
N CYS A 121 10.15 -14.56 -12.20
CA CYS A 121 10.88 -15.68 -11.60
C CYS A 121 11.03 -16.80 -12.63
N GLY A 122 12.26 -17.06 -13.07
CA GLY A 122 12.61 -18.16 -13.96
C GLY A 122 13.81 -18.92 -13.42
N LYS A 123 14.81 -19.18 -14.28
CA LYS A 123 16.13 -19.64 -13.82
C LYS A 123 16.78 -18.62 -12.88
N ASP A 124 16.60 -17.35 -13.21
CA ASP A 124 17.04 -16.20 -12.45
C ASP A 124 15.82 -15.34 -12.06
N ILE A 125 15.96 -14.52 -11.02
CA ILE A 125 14.94 -13.55 -10.60
C ILE A 125 15.28 -12.20 -11.25
N PHE A 126 14.33 -11.61 -11.95
CA PHE A 126 14.51 -10.34 -12.65
C PHE A 126 13.38 -9.36 -12.32
N VAL A 127 13.73 -8.14 -11.92
CA VAL A 127 12.76 -7.05 -11.70
C VAL A 127 12.73 -6.17 -12.94
N MET A 128 11.56 -5.98 -13.54
CA MET A 128 11.41 -5.10 -14.68
C MET A 128 11.70 -3.64 -14.26
N PRO A 129 12.55 -2.88 -14.99
CA PRO A 129 12.80 -1.46 -14.70
C PRO A 129 11.61 -0.61 -15.16
N GLY A 130 10.51 -0.70 -14.41
CA GLY A 130 9.24 -0.05 -14.69
C GLY A 130 8.10 -0.69 -13.90
N GLY A 131 6.88 -0.35 -14.28
CA GLY A 131 5.68 -0.89 -13.65
C GLY A 131 4.43 -0.14 -14.08
N LEU A 132 3.29 -0.67 -13.67
CA LEU A 132 2.01 0.00 -13.85
C LEU A 132 1.85 1.05 -12.75
N THR A 133 1.93 2.33 -13.12
CA THR A 133 1.57 3.43 -12.23
C THR A 133 0.11 3.79 -12.43
N ARG A 134 -0.69 3.81 -11.35
CA ARG A 134 -2.09 4.26 -11.38
C ARG A 134 -2.28 5.51 -10.54
N VAL A 135 -3.22 6.35 -10.96
CA VAL A 135 -3.47 7.66 -10.35
C VAL A 135 -4.96 7.82 -10.07
N ALA A 136 -5.31 8.24 -8.86
CA ALA A 136 -6.67 8.61 -8.51
C ALA A 136 -6.98 9.99 -9.09
N LEU A 137 -7.82 10.08 -10.13
CA LEU A 137 -8.05 11.36 -10.83
C LEU A 137 -8.97 12.31 -10.07
N ARG A 138 -9.89 11.77 -9.26
CA ARG A 138 -10.80 12.55 -8.42
C ARG A 138 -10.02 13.19 -7.27
N GLU A 139 -10.24 14.48 -7.06
CA GLU A 139 -9.61 15.23 -5.97
C GLU A 139 -9.92 14.60 -4.60
N GLY A 140 -8.88 14.47 -3.76
CA GLY A 140 -8.95 13.84 -2.44
C GLY A 140 -9.21 12.33 -2.45
N SER A 141 -9.39 11.70 -3.61
CA SER A 141 -9.64 10.26 -3.69
C SER A 141 -8.36 9.46 -3.53
N MET A 142 -8.44 8.40 -2.73
CA MET A 142 -7.41 7.38 -2.58
C MET A 142 -7.65 6.17 -3.50
N VAL A 143 -8.76 6.18 -4.24
CA VAL A 143 -9.17 5.09 -5.11
C VAL A 143 -8.50 5.26 -6.47
N VAL A 144 -7.48 4.43 -6.70
CA VAL A 144 -6.70 4.37 -7.95
C VAL A 144 -7.21 3.30 -8.93
N ASN A 145 -8.28 2.58 -8.58
CA ASN A 145 -8.82 1.51 -9.42
C ASN A 145 -9.43 2.08 -10.70
N SER A 146 -9.08 1.51 -11.86
CA SER A 146 -9.52 1.98 -13.18
C SER A 146 -11.03 1.85 -13.37
N SER A 147 -11.66 0.84 -12.76
CA SER A 147 -13.12 0.69 -12.78
C SER A 147 -13.88 1.81 -12.04
N GLN A 148 -13.18 2.61 -11.24
CA GLN A 148 -13.74 3.70 -10.44
C GLN A 148 -13.11 5.06 -10.78
N GLY A 149 -12.63 5.22 -12.02
CA GLY A 149 -12.10 6.50 -12.52
C GLY A 149 -10.61 6.73 -12.24
N GLY A 150 -9.85 5.67 -11.96
CA GLY A 150 -8.39 5.72 -11.93
C GLY A 150 -7.78 5.85 -13.33
N GLY A 151 -6.78 6.72 -13.47
CA GLY A 151 -5.93 6.83 -14.65
C GLY A 151 -4.62 6.06 -14.49
N SER A 152 -3.77 6.08 -15.53
CA SER A 152 -2.41 5.52 -15.48
C SER A 152 -1.37 6.52 -15.95
N LYS A 153 -0.13 6.32 -15.53
CA LYS A 153 1.04 7.08 -15.99
C LYS A 153 2.17 6.14 -16.35
N ASP A 154 3.07 6.62 -17.21
CA ASP A 154 4.34 5.94 -17.45
C ASP A 154 5.24 6.03 -16.21
N THR A 155 5.97 4.95 -15.94
CA THR A 155 6.95 4.87 -14.86
C THR A 155 8.34 4.90 -15.47
N TRP A 156 9.10 5.96 -15.23
CA TRP A 156 10.48 6.06 -15.72
C TRP A 156 11.45 5.67 -14.61
N VAL A 157 12.21 4.60 -14.84
CA VAL A 157 13.34 4.21 -14.00
C VAL A 157 14.59 4.75 -14.67
N LEU A 158 15.23 5.73 -14.04
CA LEU A 158 16.44 6.32 -14.57
C LEU A 158 17.58 5.32 -14.50
N ARG A 159 18.38 5.26 -15.57
CA ARG A 159 19.63 4.53 -15.57
C ARG A 159 20.65 5.37 -14.81
N TYR A 160 21.22 4.80 -13.75
CA TYR A 160 22.42 5.35 -13.14
C TYR A 160 23.63 4.92 -13.96
N ASP A 161 24.41 5.87 -14.47
CA ASP A 161 25.77 5.62 -14.94
C ASP A 161 26.73 6.00 -13.80
N GLU A 162 27.67 5.12 -13.46
CA GLU A 162 28.62 5.28 -12.32
C GLU A 162 29.50 6.55 -12.38
N LYS A 163 29.44 7.33 -13.47
CA LYS A 163 30.19 8.58 -13.61
C LYS A 163 29.57 9.76 -12.86
N ASP A 164 28.28 9.72 -12.51
CA ASP A 164 27.58 10.85 -11.89
C ASP A 164 27.87 10.98 -10.38
N SER A 165 28.31 9.92 -9.70
CA SER A 165 28.64 9.96 -8.26
C SER A 165 29.94 10.72 -7.95
N ALA A 166 30.86 10.85 -8.91
CA ALA A 166 32.13 11.52 -8.71
C ALA A 166 32.02 13.06 -8.73
N GLN A 167 30.86 13.62 -9.07
CA GLN A 167 30.70 15.06 -9.30
C GLN A 167 29.93 15.79 -8.18
N GLU A 168 29.11 15.08 -7.39
CA GLU A 168 28.42 15.68 -6.23
C GLU A 168 29.36 15.90 -5.03
N ASP A 169 30.38 15.06 -4.81
CA ASP A 169 31.32 15.20 -3.68
C ASP A 169 32.28 16.41 -3.79
N LEU A 170 32.43 17.01 -4.97
CA LEU A 170 33.37 18.13 -5.19
C LEU A 170 32.74 19.53 -5.02
N THR A 171 31.42 19.63 -4.84
CA THR A 171 30.75 20.94 -4.67
C THR A 171 30.44 21.32 -3.22
N ALA A 172 30.69 20.42 -2.25
CA ALA A 172 30.41 20.66 -0.83
C ALA A 172 31.59 21.24 -0.02
N VAL A 173 32.77 21.47 -0.61
CA VAL A 173 33.94 22.01 0.11
C VAL A 173 34.59 23.18 -0.65
N SER A 174 33.88 24.29 -0.79
CA SER A 174 34.49 25.59 -1.10
C SER A 174 33.48 26.72 -0.87
N GLY A 175 33.42 27.23 0.36
CA GLY A 175 32.56 28.37 0.68
C GLY A 175 32.74 28.87 2.11
N THR A 176 33.99 29.17 2.51
CA THR A 176 34.26 29.98 3.70
C THR A 176 34.40 31.44 3.27
N VAL A 177 33.60 32.31 3.86
CA VAL A 177 33.97 33.72 4.14
C VAL A 177 33.85 33.90 5.64
#